data_AF-A0A1G2K339-F1
#
_entry.id   AF-A0A1G2K339-F1
#
_cell.length_a   1.000
_cell.length_b   1.000
_cell.length_c   1.000
_cell.angle_alpha   90.00
_cell.angle_beta   90.00
_cell.angle_gamma   90.00
#
_symmetry.space_group_name_H-M   'P 1'
#
loop_
_entity.id
_entity.type
_entity.pdbx_description
1 polymer ?
#
loop_
_entity_poly.entity_id
_entity_poly.type
_entity_poly.pdbx_seq_one_letter_code
_entity_poly.pdbx_strand_id
1 'polypeptide(L)'
;MGLRTSSQRGFSIIEMLVSLTIFTVVVVESVDLLIAAKISQMKAAAVQNVVDNVRFSVETMTKDIRTGTSFSLVPCNGYSNTQLNFTNQTGQPIAYAFYSPSVGTPGIYKVDRSVDPDCTNSISSIPMTSPDVVTVLLTFRLSGAGSNDGQPRITISLRALSNDKKSAAITTMNLETTVTQRKRDPNL
;
A
#
# COMPACT_ATOMS: atom_id res chain seq x y z
N MET A 1 59.79 0.34 55.91
CA MET A 1 58.91 0.12 54.74
C MET A 1 57.47 -0.02 55.27
N GLY A 2 56.74 1.09 55.40
CA GLY A 2 55.38 1.08 55.98
C GLY A 2 54.33 0.90 54.90
N LEU A 3 53.61 -0.22 54.90
CA LEU A 3 52.47 -0.45 54.01
C LEU A 3 51.29 0.43 54.44
N ARG A 4 50.95 1.42 53.62
CA ARG A 4 49.71 2.20 53.76
C ARG A 4 48.54 1.30 53.37
N THR A 5 47.71 0.90 54.32
CA THR A 5 46.42 0.26 54.05
C THR A 5 45.39 1.35 53.75
N SER A 6 44.92 1.40 52.50
CA SER A 6 43.81 2.28 52.13
C SER A 6 42.53 1.72 52.75
N SER A 7 41.85 2.49 53.60
CA SER A 7 40.53 2.14 54.12
C SER A 7 39.53 2.15 52.96
N GLN A 8 39.11 0.97 52.50
CA GLN A 8 37.97 0.85 51.61
C GLN A 8 36.71 1.15 52.41
N ARG A 9 36.20 2.39 52.29
CA ARG A 9 34.91 2.77 52.85
C ARG A 9 33.81 2.09 52.03
N GLY A 10 33.04 1.22 52.67
CA GLY A 10 31.86 0.58 52.08
C GLY A 10 30.64 1.51 52.09
N PHE A 11 29.63 1.17 51.28
CA PHE A 11 28.36 1.88 51.25
C PHE A 11 27.49 1.55 52.47
N SER A 12 26.75 2.54 52.94
CA SER A 12 25.70 2.35 53.94
C SER A 12 24.49 1.64 53.35
N ILE A 13 23.73 0.92 54.18
CA ILE A 13 22.48 0.25 53.80
C ILE A 13 21.49 1.27 53.22
N ILE A 14 21.43 2.48 53.76
CA ILE A 14 20.53 3.53 53.27
C ILE A 14 20.93 4.01 51.86
N GLU A 15 22.23 4.07 51.56
CA GLU A 15 22.73 4.48 50.24
C GLU A 15 22.42 3.42 49.17
N MET A 16 22.51 2.14 49.52
CA MET A 16 22.08 1.04 48.66
C MET A 16 20.58 1.08 48.40
N LEU A 17 19.76 1.37 49.41
CA LEU A 17 18.30 1.46 49.27
C LEU A 17 17.91 2.62 48.34
N VAL A 18 18.45 3.81 48.57
CA VAL A 18 18.19 4.98 47.72
C VAL A 18 18.65 4.70 46.28
N SER A 19 19.85 4.14 46.10
CA SER A 19 20.37 3.81 44.76
C SER A 19 19.49 2.81 44.02
N LEU A 20 19.01 1.77 44.72
CA LEU A 20 18.11 0.78 44.14
C LEU A 20 16.78 1.41 43.72
N THR A 21 16.19 2.27 44.57
CA THR A 21 14.92 2.93 44.26
C THR A 21 15.02 3.85 43.04
N ILE A 22 16.11 4.61 42.90
CA ILE A 22 16.30 5.48 41.75
C ILE A 22 16.56 4.63 40.50
N PHE A 23 17.37 3.58 40.61
CA PHE A 23 17.68 2.69 39.50
C PHE A 23 16.42 2.00 38.95
N THR A 24 15.57 1.46 39.83
CA THR A 24 14.35 0.79 39.39
C THR A 24 13.39 1.74 38.69
N VAL A 25 13.23 2.98 39.19
CA VAL A 25 12.42 4.01 38.52
C VAL A 25 12.95 4.30 37.12
N VAL A 26 14.25 4.51 36.95
CA VAL A 26 14.85 4.80 35.64
C VAL A 26 14.67 3.63 34.66
N VAL A 27 14.79 2.38 35.13
CA VAL A 27 14.59 1.20 34.29
C VAL A 27 13.14 1.09 33.81
N VAL A 28 12.16 1.33 34.69
CA VAL A 28 10.74 1.30 34.32
C VAL A 28 10.42 2.34 33.24
N GLU A 29 10.85 3.59 33.45
CA GLU A 29 10.68 4.67 32.45
C GLU A 29 11.33 4.32 31.10
N SER A 30 12.49 3.68 31.12
CA SER A 30 13.19 3.25 29.90
C SER A 30 12.42 2.19 29.12
N VAL A 31 11.74 1.27 29.83
CA VAL A 31 10.90 0.23 29.20
C VAL A 31 9.67 0.86 28.56
N ASP A 32 9.05 1.83 29.22
CA ASP A 32 7.88 2.54 28.68
C ASP A 32 8.22 3.27 27.37
N LEU A 33 9.37 3.96 27.34
CA LEU A 33 9.88 4.59 26.13
C LEU A 33 10.14 3.57 25.01
N LEU A 34 10.68 2.40 25.34
CA LEU A 34 10.93 1.34 24.36
C LEU A 34 9.62 0.78 23.77
N ILE A 35 8.60 0.58 24.61
CA ILE A 35 7.27 0.12 24.17
C ILE A 35 6.64 1.16 23.23
N ALA A 36 6.67 2.44 23.61
CA ALA A 36 6.16 3.53 22.79
C ALA A 36 6.88 3.62 21.43
N ALA A 37 8.21 3.52 21.43
CA ALA A 37 9.01 3.48 20.22
C ALA A 37 8.66 2.28 19.34
N LYS A 38 8.43 1.11 19.93
CA LYS A 38 8.04 -0.10 19.19
C LYS A 38 6.70 0.04 18.50
N ILE A 39 5.69 0.59 19.19
CA ILE A 39 4.36 0.85 18.61
C ILE A 39 4.48 1.84 17.45
N SER A 40 5.27 2.90 17.60
CA SER A 40 5.54 3.88 16.55
C SER A 40 6.19 3.24 15.32
N GLN A 41 7.19 2.38 15.53
CA GLN A 41 7.86 1.64 14.45
C GLN A 41 6.89 0.71 13.70
N MET A 42 6.03 -0.01 14.42
CA MET A 42 5.03 -0.89 13.81
C MET A 42 4.03 -0.11 12.97
N LYS A 43 3.57 1.04 13.46
CA LYS A 43 2.67 1.93 12.72
C LYS A 43 3.34 2.47 11.45
N ALA A 44 4.58 2.93 11.55
CA ALA A 44 5.34 3.42 10.41
C ALA A 44 5.54 2.33 9.34
N ALA A 45 5.83 1.10 9.76
CA ALA A 45 5.95 -0.04 8.85
C ALA A 45 4.64 -0.37 8.13
N ALA A 46 3.50 -0.34 8.84
CA ALA A 46 2.18 -0.55 8.23
C ALA A 46 1.84 0.54 7.19
N VAL A 47 2.17 1.81 7.47
CA VAL A 47 2.02 2.92 6.52
C VAL A 47 2.90 2.70 5.29
N GLN A 48 4.16 2.37 5.49
CA GLN A 48 5.11 2.14 4.40
C GLN A 48 4.65 0.99 3.49
N ASN A 49 4.15 -0.10 4.07
CA ASN A 49 3.60 -1.24 3.31
C ASN A 49 2.44 -0.80 2.40
N VAL A 50 1.47 -0.05 2.91
CA VAL A 50 0.35 0.46 2.10
C VAL A 50 0.87 1.38 0.99
N VAL A 51 1.77 2.31 1.31
CA VAL A 51 2.32 3.27 0.35
C VAL A 51 3.07 2.54 -0.78
N ASP A 52 3.92 1.57 -0.46
CA ASP A 52 4.73 0.87 -1.46
C ASP A 52 3.87 0.03 -2.40
N ASN A 53 2.87 -0.69 -1.88
CA ASN A 53 1.94 -1.48 -2.69
C ASN A 53 1.08 -0.60 -3.61
N VAL A 54 0.53 0.49 -3.07
CA VAL A 54 -0.26 1.46 -3.83
C VAL A 54 0.59 2.10 -4.92
N ARG A 55 1.79 2.56 -4.57
CA ARG A 55 2.71 3.20 -5.50
C ARG A 55 3.13 2.26 -6.62
N PHE A 56 3.54 1.03 -6.28
CA PHE A 56 3.89 0.02 -7.28
C PHE A 56 2.73 -0.25 -8.25
N SER A 57 1.52 -0.43 -7.72
CA SER A 57 0.32 -0.70 -8.51
C SER A 57 0.02 0.45 -9.47
N VAL A 58 0.00 1.68 -8.96
CA VAL A 58 -0.30 2.89 -9.74
C VAL A 58 0.78 3.20 -10.77
N GLU A 59 2.06 3.05 -10.43
CA GLU A 59 3.15 3.28 -11.37
C GLU A 59 3.12 2.27 -12.52
N THR A 60 2.82 1.01 -12.22
CA THR A 60 2.70 -0.05 -13.24
C THR A 60 1.49 0.20 -14.14
N MET A 61 0.33 0.52 -13.56
CA MET A 61 -0.86 0.94 -14.32
C MET A 61 -0.56 2.14 -15.21
N THR A 62 0.08 3.17 -14.66
CA THR A 62 0.42 4.41 -15.38
C THR A 62 1.35 4.15 -16.56
N LYS A 63 2.36 3.30 -16.39
CA LYS A 63 3.30 2.92 -17.46
C LYS A 63 2.56 2.21 -18.60
N ASP A 64 1.72 1.24 -18.28
CA ASP A 64 0.96 0.48 -19.28
C ASP A 64 -0.09 1.36 -19.96
N ILE A 65 -0.83 2.18 -19.22
CA ILE A 65 -1.84 3.11 -19.76
C ILE A 65 -1.20 4.11 -20.72
N ARG A 66 -0.02 4.65 -20.38
CA ARG A 66 0.66 5.64 -21.22
C ARG A 66 0.99 5.08 -22.61
N THR A 67 1.25 3.79 -22.74
CA THR A 67 1.55 3.15 -24.04
C THR A 67 0.36 2.38 -24.62
N GLY A 68 -0.74 2.28 -23.87
CA GLY A 68 -1.95 1.57 -24.24
C GLY A 68 -2.79 2.26 -25.31
N THR A 69 -3.69 1.50 -25.93
CA THR A 69 -4.68 1.98 -26.90
C THR A 69 -6.03 1.28 -26.66
N SER A 70 -7.11 1.81 -27.26
CA SER A 70 -8.43 1.15 -27.24
C SER A 70 -8.97 0.93 -25.82
N PHE A 71 -8.99 2.00 -25.02
CA PHE A 71 -9.46 1.95 -23.64
C PHE A 71 -10.98 1.71 -23.58
N SER A 72 -11.39 0.79 -22.71
CA SER A 72 -12.78 0.50 -22.41
C SER A 72 -12.95 0.25 -20.91
N LEU A 73 -14.05 0.75 -20.36
CA LEU A 73 -14.42 0.55 -18.97
C LEU A 73 -15.53 -0.50 -18.89
N VAL A 74 -15.34 -1.47 -18.00
CA VAL A 74 -16.29 -2.57 -17.79
C VAL A 74 -16.64 -2.61 -16.31
N PRO A 75 -17.91 -2.84 -15.95
CA PRO A 75 -18.30 -3.08 -14.58
C PRO A 75 -17.71 -4.40 -14.09
N CYS A 76 -17.38 -4.46 -12.81
CA CYS A 76 -16.76 -5.61 -12.17
C CYS A 76 -17.27 -5.69 -10.72
N ASN A 77 -17.63 -6.90 -10.26
CA ASN A 77 -18.24 -7.13 -8.93
C ASN A 77 -19.51 -6.30 -8.67
N GLY A 78 -20.29 -5.99 -9.72
CA GLY A 78 -21.51 -5.16 -9.61
C GLY A 78 -21.25 -3.66 -9.49
N TYR A 79 -19.99 -3.22 -9.52
CA TYR A 79 -19.61 -1.81 -9.50
C TYR A 79 -19.22 -1.34 -10.90
N SER A 80 -19.62 -0.12 -11.28
CA SER A 80 -19.27 0.46 -12.57
C SER A 80 -17.84 1.00 -12.58
N ASN A 81 -17.17 0.92 -13.73
CA ASN A 81 -15.84 1.49 -13.97
C ASN A 81 -14.74 1.00 -13.02
N THR A 82 -14.85 -0.24 -12.54
CA THR A 82 -13.89 -0.89 -11.65
C THR A 82 -12.90 -1.79 -12.39
N GLN A 83 -13.09 -1.95 -13.70
CA GLN A 83 -12.15 -2.61 -14.60
C GLN A 83 -11.85 -1.73 -15.82
N LEU A 84 -10.56 -1.61 -16.12
CA LEU A 84 -10.03 -0.92 -17.28
C LEU A 84 -9.39 -1.93 -18.23
N ASN A 85 -9.94 -2.04 -19.44
CA ASN A 85 -9.44 -2.90 -20.51
C ASN A 85 -8.78 -2.06 -21.59
N PHE A 86 -7.64 -2.52 -22.12
CA PHE A 86 -6.95 -1.85 -23.21
C PHE A 86 -5.95 -2.78 -23.89
N THR A 87 -5.41 -2.35 -25.02
CA THR A 87 -4.35 -3.06 -25.74
C THR A 87 -3.02 -2.42 -25.39
N ASN A 88 -2.02 -3.23 -25.02
CA ASN A 88 -0.68 -2.74 -24.72
C ASN A 88 0.09 -2.38 -26.01
N GLN A 89 1.32 -1.89 -25.84
CA GLN A 89 2.21 -1.53 -26.96
C GLN A 89 2.58 -2.68 -27.91
N THR A 90 2.48 -3.95 -27.48
CA THR A 90 2.77 -5.13 -28.29
C THR A 90 1.52 -5.71 -28.97
N GLY A 91 0.36 -5.06 -28.83
CA GLY A 91 -0.90 -5.54 -29.41
C GLY A 91 -1.64 -6.57 -28.54
N GLN A 92 -1.16 -6.86 -27.33
CA GLN A 92 -1.81 -7.80 -26.42
C GLN A 92 -2.87 -7.10 -25.56
N PRO A 93 -4.05 -7.72 -25.36
CA PRO A 93 -5.06 -7.17 -24.48
C PRO A 93 -4.66 -7.35 -23.01
N ILE A 94 -4.72 -6.29 -22.24
CA ILE A 94 -4.46 -6.29 -20.80
C ILE A 94 -5.57 -5.54 -20.08
N ALA A 95 -5.79 -5.90 -18.82
CA ALA A 95 -6.75 -5.22 -17.98
C ALA A 95 -6.27 -5.05 -16.54
N TYR A 96 -6.79 -4.01 -15.89
CA TYR A 96 -6.66 -3.80 -14.45
C TYR A 96 -8.03 -3.80 -13.83
N ALA A 97 -8.23 -4.63 -12.81
CA ALA A 97 -9.52 -4.79 -12.16
C ALA A 97 -9.41 -4.73 -10.64
N PHE A 98 -10.45 -4.18 -10.02
CA PHE A 98 -10.69 -4.32 -8.60
C PHE A 98 -11.37 -5.66 -8.32
N TYR A 99 -10.69 -6.52 -7.58
CA TYR A 99 -11.26 -7.78 -7.16
C TYR A 99 -11.66 -7.75 -5.69
N SER A 100 -12.94 -8.02 -5.41
CA SER A 100 -13.45 -8.25 -4.07
C SER A 100 -13.95 -9.70 -3.97
N PRO A 101 -13.07 -10.66 -3.62
CA PRO A 101 -13.47 -12.05 -3.51
C PRO A 101 -14.57 -12.25 -2.46
N SER A 102 -15.40 -13.28 -2.62
CA SER A 102 -16.13 -13.88 -1.49
C SER A 102 -15.17 -14.55 -0.49
N VAL A 103 -13.97 -14.94 -0.94
CA VAL A 103 -12.91 -15.59 -0.14
C VAL A 103 -11.53 -15.00 -0.50
N GLY A 104 -10.90 -14.27 0.42
CA GLY A 104 -9.58 -13.64 0.21
C GLY A 104 -9.57 -12.14 0.55
N THR A 105 -8.42 -11.49 0.33
CA THR A 105 -8.27 -10.04 0.57
C THR A 105 -8.64 -9.27 -0.70
N PRO A 106 -9.56 -8.28 -0.65
CA PRO A 106 -9.82 -7.40 -1.77
C PRO A 106 -8.56 -6.66 -2.24
N GLY A 107 -8.31 -6.64 -3.53
CA GLY A 107 -7.03 -6.20 -4.09
C GLY A 107 -7.11 -5.74 -5.53
N ILE A 108 -5.97 -5.25 -6.02
CA ILE A 108 -5.80 -4.85 -7.42
C ILE A 108 -5.16 -6.01 -8.18
N TYR A 109 -5.72 -6.36 -9.33
CA TYR A 109 -5.22 -7.44 -10.17
C TYR A 109 -4.91 -6.94 -11.56
N LYS A 110 -3.79 -7.43 -12.10
CA LYS A 110 -3.47 -7.34 -13.52
C LYS A 110 -3.96 -8.60 -14.21
N VAL A 111 -4.69 -8.44 -15.31
CA VAL A 111 -5.26 -9.54 -16.09
C VAL A 111 -4.63 -9.53 -17.48
N ASP A 112 -4.06 -10.67 -17.89
CA ASP A 112 -3.35 -10.82 -19.17
C ASP A 112 -4.28 -11.11 -20.38
N ARG A 113 -5.61 -10.99 -20.20
CA ARG A 113 -6.61 -11.12 -21.27
C ARG A 113 -7.68 -10.03 -21.18
N SER A 114 -8.32 -9.77 -22.32
CA SER A 114 -9.17 -8.61 -22.59
C SER A 114 -10.33 -8.40 -21.65
N VAL A 115 -10.87 -9.45 -21.03
CA VAL A 115 -12.01 -9.34 -20.12
C VAL A 115 -12.00 -10.53 -19.15
N ASP A 116 -11.95 -10.29 -17.84
CA ASP A 116 -12.61 -11.16 -16.86
C ASP A 116 -14.00 -10.57 -16.62
N PRO A 117 -15.03 -11.00 -17.37
CA PRO A 117 -16.35 -10.36 -17.33
C PRO A 117 -17.05 -10.53 -15.97
N ASP A 118 -16.68 -11.55 -15.21
CA ASP A 118 -17.33 -11.88 -13.94
C ASP A 118 -16.51 -11.43 -12.75
N CYS A 119 -15.28 -10.94 -12.96
CA CYS A 119 -14.32 -10.69 -11.90
C CYS A 119 -14.36 -11.82 -10.88
N THR A 120 -13.99 -13.02 -11.32
CA THR A 120 -14.01 -14.25 -10.51
C THR A 120 -12.61 -14.78 -10.20
N ASN A 121 -11.54 -14.07 -10.57
CA ASN A 121 -10.15 -14.51 -10.42
C ASN A 121 -9.91 -15.87 -11.11
N SER A 122 -10.76 -16.24 -12.06
CA SER A 122 -10.77 -17.56 -12.72
C SER A 122 -9.82 -17.61 -13.92
N ILE A 123 -9.27 -16.45 -14.31
CA ILE A 123 -8.33 -16.27 -15.41
C ILE A 123 -6.98 -15.86 -14.83
N SER A 124 -5.88 -16.12 -15.55
CA SER A 124 -4.49 -15.75 -15.22
C SER A 124 -4.31 -14.29 -14.76
N SER A 125 -4.67 -14.01 -13.51
CA SER A 125 -4.64 -12.71 -12.87
C SER A 125 -3.50 -12.67 -11.86
N ILE A 126 -2.68 -11.64 -11.92
CA ILE A 126 -1.55 -11.46 -11.02
C ILE A 126 -1.92 -10.40 -9.98
N PRO A 127 -1.89 -10.72 -8.67
CA PRO A 127 -2.14 -9.71 -7.64
C PRO A 127 -1.03 -8.66 -7.67
N MET A 128 -1.42 -7.39 -7.62
CA MET A 128 -0.49 -6.26 -7.56
C MET A 128 -0.26 -5.75 -6.14
N THR A 129 -1.16 -6.11 -5.22
CA THR A 129 -1.12 -5.74 -3.81
C THR A 129 -0.89 -6.98 -2.94
N SER A 130 -0.08 -6.82 -1.90
CA SER A 130 0.13 -7.81 -0.84
C SER A 130 -1.17 -8.14 -0.09
N PRO A 131 -1.34 -9.37 0.45
CA PRO A 131 -2.45 -9.71 1.35
C PRO A 131 -2.60 -8.81 2.60
N ASP A 132 -1.52 -8.11 2.97
CA ASP A 132 -1.48 -7.15 4.07
C ASP A 132 -2.04 -5.77 3.69
N VAL A 133 -2.49 -5.58 2.45
CA VAL A 133 -3.12 -4.35 1.97
C VAL A 133 -4.48 -4.68 1.36
N VAL A 134 -5.54 -4.07 1.90
CA VAL A 134 -6.90 -4.19 1.38
C VAL A 134 -7.19 -3.01 0.49
N THR A 135 -7.60 -3.27 -0.75
CA THR A 135 -8.16 -2.23 -1.61
C THR A 135 -9.65 -2.08 -1.32
N VAL A 136 -10.10 -0.87 -1.04
CA VAL A 136 -11.51 -0.56 -0.74
C VAL A 136 -12.23 -0.01 -1.95
N LEU A 137 -11.51 0.79 -2.74
CA LEU A 137 -12.06 1.44 -3.92
C LEU A 137 -10.96 1.49 -4.96
N LEU A 138 -11.28 1.05 -6.17
CA LEU A 138 -10.50 1.37 -7.36
C LEU A 138 -11.50 1.66 -8.47
N THR A 139 -11.48 2.88 -8.96
CA THR A 139 -12.37 3.32 -10.03
C THR A 139 -11.59 4.07 -11.08
N PHE A 140 -12.02 3.91 -12.33
CA PHE A 140 -11.42 4.55 -13.47
C PHE A 140 -12.41 5.55 -14.09
N ARG A 141 -11.90 6.68 -14.58
CA ARG A 141 -12.67 7.58 -15.44
C ARG A 141 -11.93 7.74 -16.75
N LEU A 142 -12.61 7.42 -17.84
CA LEU A 142 -12.10 7.61 -19.20
C LEU A 142 -12.69 8.90 -19.76
N SER A 143 -11.82 9.77 -20.27
CA SER A 143 -12.18 11.01 -20.95
C SER A 143 -11.33 11.16 -22.21
N GLY A 144 -11.79 11.94 -23.20
CA GLY A 144 -11.01 12.18 -24.42
C GLY A 144 -10.86 10.96 -25.34
N ALA A 145 -11.77 9.98 -25.25
CA ALA A 145 -11.73 8.75 -26.05
C ALA A 145 -12.70 8.74 -27.25
N GLY A 146 -13.40 9.85 -27.49
CA GLY A 146 -14.29 10.02 -28.64
C GLY A 146 -13.56 10.58 -29.86
N SER A 147 -14.11 10.32 -31.05
CA SER A 147 -13.52 10.66 -32.36
C SER A 147 -13.21 12.16 -32.58
N ASN A 148 -13.70 13.05 -31.70
CA ASN A 148 -13.49 14.49 -31.77
C ASN A 148 -12.97 15.10 -30.44
N ASP A 149 -12.68 14.28 -29.42
CA ASP A 149 -12.51 14.73 -28.02
C ASP A 149 -11.05 14.79 -27.54
N GLY A 150 -10.08 14.68 -28.45
CA GLY A 150 -8.65 14.84 -28.16
C GLY A 150 -7.96 13.55 -27.73
N GLN A 151 -6.92 13.67 -26.91
CA GLN A 151 -6.11 12.52 -26.48
C GLN A 151 -6.73 11.83 -25.25
N PRO A 152 -6.91 10.49 -25.26
CA PRO A 152 -7.48 9.75 -24.14
C PRO A 152 -6.74 9.99 -22.82
N ARG A 153 -7.52 10.23 -21.76
CA ARG A 153 -7.04 10.41 -20.39
C ARG A 153 -7.81 9.52 -19.44
N ILE A 154 -7.07 8.85 -18.56
CA ILE A 154 -7.62 7.95 -17.55
C ILE A 154 -7.29 8.53 -16.18
N THR A 155 -8.31 8.80 -15.40
CA THR A 155 -8.19 9.11 -13.98
C THR A 155 -8.37 7.83 -13.18
N ILE A 156 -7.42 7.52 -12.32
CA ILE A 156 -7.42 6.38 -11.41
C ILE A 156 -7.67 6.93 -10.01
N SER A 157 -8.79 6.56 -9.40
CA SER A 157 -9.10 6.90 -8.00
C SER A 157 -9.04 5.63 -7.16
N LEU A 158 -8.15 5.60 -6.17
CA LEU A 158 -7.80 4.44 -5.37
C LEU A 158 -7.91 4.77 -3.86
N ARG A 159 -8.50 3.85 -3.10
CA ARG A 159 -8.47 3.83 -1.64
C ARG A 159 -7.97 2.49 -1.15
N ALA A 160 -6.93 2.51 -0.33
CA ALA A 160 -6.34 1.31 0.27
C ALA A 160 -6.23 1.43 1.79
N LEU A 161 -6.28 0.30 2.47
CA LEU A 161 -6.17 0.15 3.91
C LEU A 161 -5.07 -0.86 4.26
N SER A 162 -4.38 -0.65 5.37
CA SER A 162 -3.52 -1.69 5.96
C SER A 162 -4.38 -2.80 6.56
N ASN A 163 -4.03 -4.04 6.28
CA ASN A 163 -4.62 -5.26 6.84
C ASN A 163 -3.62 -5.99 7.76
N ASP A 164 -2.79 -5.22 8.48
CA ASP A 164 -1.83 -5.79 9.42
C ASP A 164 -2.53 -6.16 10.73
N LYS A 165 -2.73 -7.46 10.95
CA LYS A 165 -3.34 -8.01 12.17
C LYS A 165 -2.53 -7.70 13.45
N LYS A 166 -1.29 -7.24 13.33
CA LYS A 166 -0.39 -6.93 14.45
C LYS A 166 -0.44 -5.45 14.84
N SER A 167 -1.00 -4.58 14.01
CA SER A 167 -1.11 -3.15 14.29
C SER A 167 -2.55 -2.80 14.68
N ALA A 168 -2.74 -2.18 15.84
CA ALA A 168 -4.05 -1.71 16.27
C ALA A 168 -4.57 -0.52 15.42
N ALA A 169 -3.70 0.11 14.63
CA ALA A 169 -4.05 1.27 13.81
C ALA A 169 -4.27 0.87 12.34
N ILE A 170 -5.52 0.95 11.89
CA ILE A 170 -5.85 0.87 10.47
C ILE A 170 -5.33 2.13 9.78
N THR A 171 -4.31 1.98 8.94
CA THR A 171 -3.80 3.06 8.09
C THR A 171 -4.60 3.10 6.80
N THR A 172 -4.97 4.31 6.36
CA THR A 172 -5.73 4.52 5.14
C THR A 172 -4.98 5.43 4.18
N MET A 173 -4.97 5.12 2.89
CA MET A 173 -4.42 5.96 1.84
C MET A 173 -5.46 6.18 0.75
N ASN A 174 -5.67 7.44 0.38
CA ASN A 174 -6.47 7.83 -0.78
C ASN A 174 -5.52 8.44 -1.81
N LEU A 175 -5.62 8.01 -3.06
CA LEU A 175 -4.81 8.53 -4.15
C LEU A 175 -5.67 8.69 -5.38
N GLU A 176 -5.49 9.82 -6.07
CA GLU A 176 -6.04 10.06 -7.39
C GLU A 176 -4.93 10.52 -8.32
N THR A 177 -4.85 9.91 -9.51
CA THR A 177 -3.89 10.31 -10.54
C THR A 177 -4.55 10.27 -11.91
N THR A 178 -4.10 11.13 -12.83
CA THR A 178 -4.60 11.15 -14.21
C THR A 178 -3.44 10.93 -15.18
N VAL A 179 -3.63 9.99 -16.10
CA VAL A 179 -2.63 9.57 -17.08
C VAL A 179 -3.19 9.79 -18.47
N THR A 180 -2.40 10.39 -19.36
CA THR A 180 -2.75 10.54 -20.77
C THR A 180 -2.03 9.49 -21.61
N GLN A 181 -2.69 9.05 -22.67
CA GLN A 181 -2.08 8.20 -23.69
C GLN A 181 -0.90 8.94 -24.35
N ARG A 182 0.18 8.24 -24.70
CA ARG A 182 1.32 8.81 -25.45
C ARG A 182 1.06 8.83 -26.96
N LYS A 183 0.49 7.75 -27.50
CA LYS A 183 0.18 7.64 -28.93
C LYS A 183 -0.97 8.60 -29.26
N ARG A 184 -0.85 9.35 -30.35
CA ARG A 184 -1.92 10.19 -30.89
C ARG A 184 -2.99 9.26 -31.47
N ASP A 185 -4.27 9.54 -31.20
CA ASP A 185 -5.38 8.82 -31.82
C ASP A 185 -5.22 8.88 -33.35
N PRO A 186 -5.15 7.74 -34.06
CA PRO A 186 -5.07 7.72 -35.51
C PRO A 186 -6.36 8.17 -36.22
N ASN A 187 -7.47 8.40 -35.50
CA ASN A 187 -8.74 8.87 -36.05
C ASN A 187 -8.90 10.41 -36.05
N LEU A 188 -7.78 11.14 -35.93
CA LEU A 188 -7.68 12.60 -36.08
C LEU A 188 -7.12 12.98 -37.45
#